data_AF-A0A512JBZ2-F1
#
_entry.id   AF-A0A512JBZ2-F1
#
_cell.length_a   1.000
_cell.length_b   1.000
_cell.length_c   1.000
_cell.angle_alpha   90.00
_cell.angle_beta   90.00
_cell.angle_gamma   90.00
#
_symmetry.space_group_name_H-M   'P 1'
#
loop_
_entity.id
_entity.type
_entity.pdbx_description
1 polymer ?
#
loop_
_entity_poly.entity_id
_entity_poly.type
_entity_poly.pdbx_seq_one_letter_code
_entity_poly.pdbx_strand_id
1 'polypeptide(L)' 'MNQLVRMSQIGDAEQIEEPSAELRVPFAQSGAFVCKFIIGEPNDRAVCCGAPVADGKSWCAFHRRIVFEPTRPGRIR' A
#
# COMPACT_ATOMS: atom_id res chain seq x y z
N MET A 1 -29.45 32.20 -10.91
CA MET A 1 -28.49 31.18 -11.35
C MET A 1 -28.21 30.23 -10.19
N ASN A 2 -28.71 28.99 -10.22
CA ASN A 2 -28.39 27.97 -9.23
C ASN A 2 -27.40 26.99 -9.87
N GLN A 3 -26.11 27.13 -9.55
CA GLN A 3 -25.11 26.15 -9.98
C GLN A 3 -25.14 24.94 -9.06
N LEU A 4 -25.64 23.85 -9.64
CA LEU A 4 -25.52 22.47 -9.17
C LEU A 4 -24.04 22.13 -8.98
N VAL A 5 -23.61 21.95 -7.73
CA VAL A 5 -22.31 21.36 -7.44
C VAL A 5 -22.39 19.89 -7.80
N ARG A 6 -21.84 19.56 -8.97
CA ARG A 6 -21.71 18.21 -9.50
C ARG A 6 -20.76 17.43 -8.57
N MET A 7 -21.32 16.75 -7.57
CA MET A 7 -20.63 15.77 -6.72
C MET A 7 -20.27 14.50 -7.51
N SER A 8 -19.68 14.68 -8.70
CA SER A 8 -19.22 13.61 -9.59
C SER A 8 -17.71 13.71 -9.67
N GLN A 9 -17.04 13.33 -8.58
CA GLN A 9 -15.58 13.10 -8.56
C GLN A 9 -15.13 12.36 -7.29
N ILE A 10 -16.00 11.50 -6.74
CA ILE A 10 -15.49 10.31 -6.06
C ILE A 10 -15.06 9.39 -7.20
N GLY A 11 -13.95 9.76 -7.86
CA GLY A 11 -13.37 8.93 -8.91
C GLY A 11 -13.13 7.56 -8.29
N ASP A 12 -13.49 6.52 -9.02
CA ASP A 12 -13.28 5.12 -8.69
C ASP A 12 -12.05 4.96 -7.81
N ALA A 13 -12.27 4.87 -6.50
CA ALA A 13 -11.26 4.42 -5.58
C ALA A 13 -11.12 2.95 -5.91
N GLU A 14 -10.29 2.66 -6.93
CA GLU A 14 -9.88 1.32 -7.32
C GLU A 14 -9.69 0.55 -6.02
N GLN A 15 -10.52 -0.48 -5.81
CA GLN A 15 -10.53 -1.20 -4.56
C GLN A 15 -9.19 -1.92 -4.44
N ILE A 16 -8.25 -1.31 -3.74
CA ILE A 16 -6.94 -1.90 -3.50
C ILE A 16 -7.15 -3.07 -2.55
N GLU A 17 -7.12 -4.27 -3.11
CA GLU A 17 -7.30 -5.53 -2.37
C GLU A 17 -6.11 -5.84 -1.47
N GLU A 18 -6.38 -6.64 -0.44
CA GLU A 18 -5.34 -7.19 0.42
C GLU A 18 -4.48 -8.21 -0.36
N PRO A 19 -3.14 -8.15 -0.26
CA PRO A 19 -2.27 -9.07 -0.98
C PRO A 19 -2.40 -10.52 -0.49
N SER A 20 -2.32 -11.47 -1.43
CA SER A 20 -2.40 -12.91 -1.14
C SER A 20 -1.37 -13.38 -0.10
N ALA A 21 -1.80 -14.26 0.80
CA ALA A 21 -0.93 -14.90 1.78
C ALA A 21 0.15 -15.79 1.13
N GLU A 22 -0.07 -16.27 -0.09
CA GLU A 22 0.89 -17.11 -0.83
C GLU A 22 2.16 -16.34 -1.23
N LEU A 23 2.09 -15.01 -1.29
CA LEU A 23 3.22 -14.15 -1.62
C LEU A 23 4.13 -13.89 -0.42
N ARG A 24 3.77 -14.35 0.78
CA ARG A 24 4.52 -14.08 2.01
C ARG A 24 5.89 -14.72 1.95
N VAL A 25 6.90 -13.97 2.38
CA VAL A 25 8.30 -14.39 2.34
C VAL A 25 9.01 -14.05 3.65
N PRO A 26 9.99 -14.84 4.11
CA PRO A 26 10.84 -14.44 5.23
C PRO A 26 11.52 -13.10 4.96
N PHE A 27 11.55 -12.20 5.93
CA PHE A 27 12.13 -10.86 5.76
C PHE A 27 13.59 -10.92 5.31
N ALA A 28 14.38 -11.81 5.89
CA ALA A 28 15.78 -12.02 5.52
C ALA A 28 15.98 -12.48 4.07
N GLN A 29 14.95 -13.06 3.44
CA GLN A 29 14.96 -13.53 2.06
C GLN A 29 14.22 -12.60 1.10
N SER A 30 13.70 -11.47 1.60
CA SER A 30 12.93 -10.55 0.80
C SER A 30 13.86 -9.78 -0.16
N GLY A 31 13.67 -9.96 -1.47
CA GLY A 31 14.43 -9.27 -2.52
C GLY A 31 14.08 -7.77 -2.66
N ALA A 32 14.76 -7.04 -3.55
CA ALA A 32 14.59 -5.58 -3.68
C ALA A 32 13.18 -5.13 -4.12
N PHE A 33 12.45 -5.97 -4.86
CA PHE A 33 11.18 -5.61 -5.53
C PHE A 33 9.95 -6.26 -4.89
N VAL A 34 10.02 -6.57 -3.60
CA VAL A 34 8.88 -7.11 -2.83
C VAL A 34 8.56 -6.29 -1.59
N CYS A 35 7.28 -6.28 -1.21
CA CYS A 35 6.75 -5.51 -0.10
C CYS A 35 7.33 -5.99 1.24
N LYS A 36 7.90 -5.04 1.99
CA LYS A 36 8.58 -5.25 3.28
C LYS A 36 7.68 -5.08 4.50
N PHE A 37 6.36 -5.00 4.33
CA PHE A 37 5.46 -4.90 5.48
C PHE A 37 5.52 -6.21 6.28
N ILE A 38 5.89 -6.13 7.55
CA ILE A 38 5.97 -7.29 8.44
C ILE A 38 4.55 -7.69 8.85
N ILE A 39 4.23 -8.98 8.66
CA ILE A 39 2.98 -9.58 9.08
C ILE A 39 3.24 -10.29 10.41
N GLY A 40 2.56 -9.85 11.47
CA GLY A 40 2.76 -10.36 12.83
C GLY A 40 3.95 -9.70 13.53
N GLU A 41 4.76 -10.50 14.23
CA GLU A 41 5.81 -10.02 15.12
C GLU A 41 7.13 -9.70 14.39
N PRO A 42 7.76 -8.54 14.65
CA PRO A 42 9.04 -8.16 14.07
C PRO A 42 10.22 -8.78 14.82
N ASN A 43 10.45 -10.07 14.61
CA ASN A 43 11.59 -10.82 15.16
C ASN A 43 12.51 -11.39 14.06
N ASP A 44 13.46 -12.24 14.45
CA ASP A 44 14.41 -12.91 13.55
C ASP A 44 13.74 -13.84 12.52
N ARG A 45 12.50 -14.26 12.79
CA ARG A 45 11.65 -15.07 11.91
C ARG A 45 10.53 -14.25 11.27
N ALA A 46 10.67 -12.93 11.24
CA ALA A 46 9.67 -12.05 10.65
C ALA A 46 9.32 -12.47 9.22
N VAL A 47 8.02 -12.50 8.93
CA VAL A 47 7.48 -12.76 7.61
C VAL A 47 6.96 -11.45 7.05
N CYS A 48 7.27 -11.17 5.78
CA CYS A 48 6.77 -10.01 5.08
C CYS A 48 5.65 -10.35 4.12
N CYS A 49 4.84 -9.34 3.80
CA CYS A 49 3.81 -9.39 2.78
C CYS A 49 4.30 -9.99 1.46
N GLY A 50 5.47 -9.56 0.97
CA GLY A 50 6.11 -10.14 -0.21
C GLY A 50 5.45 -9.84 -1.57
N ALA A 51 4.31 -9.15 -1.58
CA ALA A 51 3.68 -8.72 -2.83
C ALA A 51 4.60 -7.80 -3.65
N PRO A 52 4.54 -7.84 -5.00
CA PRO A 52 5.36 -6.99 -5.85
C PRO A 52 5.20 -5.50 -5.53
N VAL A 53 6.30 -4.76 -5.61
CA VAL A 53 6.31 -3.30 -5.46
C VAL A 53 6.82 -2.65 -6.73
N ALA A 54 6.28 -1.46 -7.03
CA ALA A 54 6.88 -0.62 -8.06
C ALA A 54 8.28 -0.19 -7.64
N ASP A 55 9.13 0.08 -8.62
CA ASP A 55 10.54 0.41 -8.40
C ASP A 55 10.72 1.57 -7.40
N GLY A 56 11.75 1.45 -6.56
CA GLY A 56 12.08 2.40 -5.50
C GLY A 56 11.10 2.45 -4.31
N LYS A 57 10.08 1.57 -4.23
CA LYS A 57 9.11 1.54 -3.11
C LYS A 57 9.34 0.34 -2.21
N SER A 58 9.13 0.52 -0.90
CA SER A 58 9.24 -0.58 0.07
C SER A 58 7.91 -1.30 0.35
N TRP A 59 6.77 -0.72 -0.06
CA TRP A 59 5.43 -1.22 0.27
C TRP A 59 4.51 -1.29 -0.95
N CYS A 60 3.69 -2.35 -1.03
CA CYS A 60 2.68 -2.52 -2.08
C CYS A 60 1.54 -1.49 -1.91
N ALA A 61 0.67 -1.37 -2.91
CA ALA A 61 -0.41 -0.38 -2.90
C ALA A 61 -1.27 -0.46 -1.63
N PHE A 62 -1.58 -1.68 -1.16
CA PHE A 62 -2.34 -1.90 0.06
C PHE A 62 -1.60 -1.39 1.30
N HIS A 63 -0.38 -1.89 1.54
CA HIS A 63 0.38 -1.55 2.74
C HIS A 63 0.87 -0.09 2.75
N ARG A 64 0.97 0.57 1.60
CA ARG A 64 1.22 2.03 1.54
C ARG A 64 0.15 2.85 2.25
N ARG A 65 -1.11 2.38 2.26
CA ARG A 65 -2.21 3.08 2.95
C ARG A 65 -2.13 2.95 4.47
N ILE A 66 -1.36 1.98 4.96
CA ILE A 66 -1.13 1.75 6.40
C ILE A 66 0.08 2.58 6.85
N VAL A 67 1.16 2.58 6.07
CA VAL A 67 2.41 3.24 6.47
C VAL A 67 2.44 4.74 6.21
N PHE A 68 1.65 5.24 5.25
CA PHE A 68 1.57 6.66 4.94
C PHE A 68 0.22 7.22 5.34
N GLU A 69 0.23 8.42 5.92
CA GLU A 69 -0.98 9.21 6.06
C GLU A 69 -1.53 9.55 4.67
N PRO A 70 -2.86 9.43 4.44
CA PRO A 70 -3.49 9.97 3.25
C PRO A 70 -3.15 11.45 3.12
N THR A 71 -2.57 11.85 1.99
CA THR A 71 -2.30 13.27 1.73
C THR A 71 -3.62 14.03 1.77
N ARG A 72 -3.72 14.99 2.69
CA ARG A 72 -4.84 15.94 2.69
C ARG A 72 -4.91 16.62 1.32
N PRO A 73 -6.12 16.78 0.73
CA PRO A 73 -6.26 17.51 -0.51
C PRO A 73 -5.65 18.91 -0.35
N GLY A 74 -4.70 19.26 -1.22
CA GLY A 74 -4.04 20.57 -1.24
C GLY A 74 -2.57 20.61 -0.83
N ARG A 75 -1.98 19.53 -0.31
CA ARG A 75 -0.52 19.46 -0.11
C ARG A 75 0.13 18.77 -1.31
N ILE A 76 0.51 19.57 -2.30
CA ILE A 76 1.39 19.14 -3.39
C ILE A 76 2.76 18.84 -2.76
N ARG A 77 3.30 17.64 -3.00
CA ARG A 77 4.69 17.30 -2.73
C ARG A 77 5.48 17.40 -4.02
#